data_AF-A0A1W1XA45-F1
#
_entry.id   AF-A0A1W1XA45-F1
#
_cell.length_a   1.000
_cell.length_b   1.000
_cell.length_c   1.000
_cell.angle_alpha   90.00
_cell.angle_beta   90.00
_cell.angle_gamma   90.00
#
_symmetry.space_group_name_H-M   'P 1'
#
loop_
_entity.id
_entity.type
_entity.pdbx_description
1 polymer ?
#
loop_
_entity_poly.entity_id
_entity_poly.type
_entity_poly.pdbx_seq_one_letter_code
_entity_poly.pdbx_strand_id
1 'polypeptide(L)'
;MSSNSFLVNDYHELIALQRVFREAKFCFEASDPEISASPIVARLFDRLLDTLIEVDVTRKGDIARKRWADWLSMHPAREEWQVSVRRAAEEHDWDHWSEDERISYARTLLSPFILAQDLIELFIEEVSTARHTEE
;
A
#
# COMPACT_ATOMS: atom_id res chain seq x y z
N MET A 1 32.36 2.79 3.15
CA MET A 1 30.96 2.96 2.69
C MET A 1 30.36 4.08 3.53
N SER A 2 29.87 5.15 2.90
CA SER A 2 29.19 6.21 3.63
C SER A 2 27.77 5.76 3.95
N SER A 3 27.41 5.75 5.23
CA SER A 3 26.03 5.51 5.65
C SER A 3 25.23 6.81 5.44
N ASN A 4 24.24 6.78 4.55
CA ASN A 4 23.30 7.87 4.41
C ASN A 4 22.19 7.73 5.46
N SER A 5 21.86 8.80 6.17
CA SER A 5 20.80 8.83 7.18
C SER A 5 19.79 9.92 6.87
N PHE A 6 18.50 9.61 7.05
CA PHE A 6 17.40 10.57 7.04
C PHE A 6 16.65 10.41 8.37
N LEU A 7 16.47 11.52 9.10
CA LEU A 7 15.90 11.52 10.45
C LEU A 7 14.71 12.45 10.53
N VAL A 8 13.61 11.95 11.09
CA VAL A 8 12.37 12.68 11.36
C VAL A 8 12.03 12.41 12.82
N ASN A 9 12.15 13.43 13.67
CA ASN A 9 12.00 13.27 15.12
C ASN A 9 10.65 13.80 15.63
N ASP A 10 9.95 14.61 14.83
CA ASP A 10 8.66 15.15 15.20
C ASP A 10 7.52 14.23 14.79
N TYR A 11 6.58 14.02 15.72
CA TYR A 11 5.45 13.12 15.49
C TYR A 11 4.48 13.64 14.41
N HIS A 12 4.28 14.96 14.33
CA HIS A 12 3.41 15.56 13.33
C HIS A 12 4.04 15.51 11.93
N GLU A 13 5.37 15.59 11.82
CA GLU A 13 6.08 15.35 10.58
C GLU A 13 5.88 13.90 10.09
N LEU A 14 5.95 12.91 10.98
CA LEU A 14 5.65 11.52 10.62
C LEU A 14 4.21 11.36 10.10
N ILE A 15 3.23 11.98 10.76
CA ILE A 15 1.82 11.97 10.32
C ILE A 15 1.66 12.67 8.96
N ALA A 16 2.34 13.79 8.74
CA ALA A 16 2.32 14.48 7.46
C ALA A 16 2.90 13.60 6.34
N LEU A 17 4.03 12.94 6.59
CA LEU A 17 4.62 11.98 5.65
C LEU A 17 3.65 10.84 5.33
N GLN A 18 2.93 10.31 6.32
CA GLN A 18 1.97 9.22 6.10
C GLN A 18 0.86 9.65 5.12
N ARG A 19 0.40 10.91 5.20
CA ARG A 19 -0.56 11.47 4.25
C ARG A 19 0.05 11.64 2.86
N VAL A 20 1.29 12.12 2.77
CA VAL A 20 2.00 12.27 1.49
C VAL A 20 2.18 10.91 0.80
N PHE A 21 2.62 9.88 1.52
CA PHE A 21 2.76 8.54 0.96
C PHE A 21 1.41 7.97 0.51
N ARG A 22 0.36 8.14 1.33
CA ARG A 22 -0.99 7.70 0.96
C ARG A 22 -1.48 8.38 -0.32
N GLU A 23 -1.33 9.69 -0.41
CA GLU A 23 -1.71 10.46 -1.60
C GLU A 23 -0.89 10.00 -2.82
N ALA A 24 0.44 9.97 -2.71
CA ALA A 24 1.32 9.60 -3.80
C ALA A 24 1.09 8.15 -4.28
N LYS A 25 0.78 7.22 -3.36
CA LYS A 25 0.49 5.84 -3.72
C LYS A 25 -0.95 5.59 -4.11
N PHE A 26 -1.95 6.36 -3.69
CA PHE A 26 -3.37 5.99 -3.88
C PHE A 26 -4.23 7.10 -4.50
N CYS A 27 -3.63 8.19 -4.98
CA CYS A 27 -4.35 9.20 -5.74
C CYS A 27 -4.93 8.59 -7.03
N PHE A 28 -6.22 8.84 -7.28
CA PHE A 28 -6.92 8.34 -8.45
C PHE A 28 -6.51 9.07 -9.74
N GLU A 29 -6.19 10.37 -9.67
CA GLU A 29 -5.89 11.21 -10.84
C GLU A 29 -4.39 11.26 -11.17
N ALA A 30 -3.55 11.51 -10.16
CA ALA A 30 -2.10 11.55 -10.31
C ALA A 30 -1.51 10.15 -10.09
N SER A 31 -1.32 9.41 -11.18
CA SER A 31 -0.76 8.05 -11.15
C SER A 31 0.62 8.03 -11.79
N ASP A 32 1.66 8.03 -10.97
CA ASP A 32 3.03 7.74 -11.39
C ASP A 32 3.36 6.28 -11.05
N PRO A 33 3.56 5.40 -12.05
CA PRO A 33 3.95 4.00 -11.81
C PRO A 33 5.27 3.86 -11.04
N GLU A 34 6.22 4.80 -11.20
CA GLU A 34 7.50 4.80 -10.48
C GLU A 34 7.34 5.06 -8.98
N ILE A 35 6.15 5.50 -8.55
CA ILE A 35 5.82 5.74 -7.15
C ILE A 35 4.81 4.69 -6.66
N SER A 36 3.67 4.57 -7.36
CA SER A 36 2.54 3.75 -6.93
C SER A 36 2.88 2.26 -6.90
N ALA A 37 3.56 1.74 -7.93
CA ALA A 37 3.98 0.34 -8.02
C ALA A 37 5.40 0.09 -7.48
N SER A 38 6.09 1.11 -6.97
CA SER A 38 7.48 0.96 -6.57
C SER A 38 7.65 0.18 -5.27
N PRO A 39 8.43 -0.93 -5.28
CA PRO A 39 8.73 -1.69 -4.07
C PRO A 39 9.66 -0.91 -3.12
N ILE A 40 10.40 0.09 -3.62
CA ILE A 40 11.18 0.99 -2.76
C ILE A 40 10.24 1.89 -1.96
N VAL A 41 9.27 2.51 -2.63
CA VAL A 41 8.28 3.39 -2.00
C VAL A 41 7.40 2.62 -1.01
N ALA A 42 6.96 1.41 -1.37
CA ALA A 42 6.23 0.51 -0.47
C ALA A 42 7.01 0.27 0.84
N ARG A 43 8.27 -0.16 0.74
CA ARG A 43 9.12 -0.38 1.93
C ARG A 43 9.36 0.89 2.75
N LEU A 44 9.46 2.05 2.10
CA LEU A 44 9.57 3.34 2.83
C LEU A 44 8.28 3.62 3.59
N PHE A 45 7.13 3.34 3.00
CA PHE A 45 5.84 3.54 3.63
C PHE A 45 5.61 2.58 4.80
N ASP A 46 5.94 1.30 4.63
CA ASP A 46 5.88 0.29 5.70
C ASP A 46 6.70 0.73 6.91
N ARG A 47 7.96 1.13 6.70
CA ARG A 47 8.86 1.60 7.79
C ARG A 47 8.33 2.85 8.50
N LEU A 48 7.73 3.77 7.74
CA LEU A 48 7.10 4.95 8.32
C LEU A 48 5.91 4.56 9.21
N LEU A 49 5.06 3.64 8.73
CA LEU A 49 3.91 3.15 9.50
C LEU A 49 4.35 2.41 10.75
N ASP A 50 5.34 1.52 10.66
CA ASP A 50 5.90 0.82 11.81
C ASP A 50 6.37 1.81 12.89
N THR A 51 7.11 2.84 12.48
CA THR A 51 7.59 3.90 13.39
C THR A 51 6.43 4.66 14.02
N LEU A 52 5.42 5.06 13.22
CA LEU A 52 4.24 5.76 13.71
C LEU A 52 3.44 4.92 14.70
N ILE A 53 3.24 3.64 14.39
CA ILE A 53 2.51 2.69 15.23
C ILE A 53 3.24 2.52 16.55
N GLU A 54 4.55 2.31 16.52
CA GLU A 54 5.38 2.18 17.72
C GLU A 54 5.28 3.42 18.63
N VAL A 55 5.44 4.62 18.05
CA VAL A 55 5.34 5.88 18.80
C VAL A 55 3.95 6.05 19.43
N ASP A 56 2.89 5.78 18.67
CA ASP A 56 1.52 6.01 19.15
C ASP A 56 1.07 4.95 20.16
N VAL A 57 1.49 3.69 19.98
CA VAL A 57 1.26 2.60 20.96
C VAL A 57 2.03 2.85 22.24
N THR A 58 3.27 3.36 22.17
CA THR A 58 4.04 3.74 23.37
C THR A 58 3.32 4.83 24.18
N ARG A 59 2.65 5.76 23.50
CA ARG A 59 1.94 6.88 24.16
C ARG A 59 0.55 6.51 24.68
N LYS A 60 -0.17 5.62 23.98
CA LYS A 60 -1.62 5.39 24.20
C LYS A 60 -2.00 3.92 24.45
N GLY A 61 -1.03 3.02 24.47
CA GLY A 61 -1.22 1.60 24.74
C GLY A 61 -2.13 0.90 23.72
N ASP A 62 -2.93 -0.05 24.22
CA ASP A 62 -3.73 -0.96 23.39
C ASP A 62 -4.81 -0.28 22.56
N ILE A 63 -5.28 0.90 22.97
CA ILE A 63 -6.26 1.68 22.20
C ILE A 63 -5.65 2.10 20.85
N ALA A 64 -4.40 2.57 20.85
CA ALA A 64 -3.71 2.92 19.61
C ALA A 64 -3.40 1.67 18.78
N ARG A 65 -3.02 0.56 19.41
CA ARG A 65 -2.76 -0.71 18.73
C ARG A 65 -4.00 -1.17 17.95
N LYS A 66 -5.17 -1.18 18.59
CA LYS A 66 -6.43 -1.57 17.96
C LYS A 66 -6.78 -0.63 16.80
N ARG A 67 -6.69 0.68 17.02
CA ARG A 67 -7.00 1.67 15.98
C ARG A 67 -6.11 1.52 14.73
N TRP A 68 -4.83 1.21 14.93
CA TRP A 68 -3.91 0.98 13.82
C TRP A 68 -4.17 -0.36 13.11
N ALA A 69 -4.50 -1.41 13.86
CA ALA A 69 -4.93 -2.68 13.26
C ALA A 69 -6.18 -2.49 12.39
N ASP A 70 -7.17 -1.74 12.89
CA ASP A 70 -8.38 -1.39 12.13
C ASP A 70 -8.03 -0.55 10.88
N TRP A 71 -7.13 0.42 11.00
CA TRP A 71 -6.71 1.27 9.88
C TRP A 71 -5.94 0.50 8.79
N LEU A 72 -5.08 -0.46 9.18
CA LEU A 72 -4.30 -1.31 8.27
C LEU A 72 -5.12 -2.43 7.65
N SER A 73 -6.32 -2.69 8.15
CA SER A 73 -7.22 -3.68 7.58
C SER A 73 -7.70 -3.24 6.20
N MET A 74 -7.46 -4.06 5.20
CA MET A 74 -7.92 -3.82 3.83
C MET A 74 -9.33 -4.37 3.62
N HIS A 75 -10.11 -3.68 2.78
CA HIS A 75 -11.43 -4.13 2.34
C HIS A 75 -11.68 -3.63 0.90
N PRO A 76 -12.35 -4.42 0.03
CA PRO A 76 -12.59 -4.04 -1.37
C PRO A 76 -13.33 -2.71 -1.58
N ALA A 77 -14.16 -2.32 -0.61
CA ALA A 77 -14.87 -1.04 -0.62
C ALA A 77 -13.98 0.21 -0.39
N ARG A 78 -12.68 0.03 -0.07
CA ARG A 78 -11.76 1.15 0.14
C ARG A 78 -11.31 1.76 -1.17
N GLU A 79 -11.11 3.07 -1.20
CA GLU A 79 -10.58 3.78 -2.37
C GLU A 79 -9.20 3.24 -2.78
N GLU A 80 -8.34 2.92 -1.80
CA GLU A 80 -7.01 2.38 -2.05
C GLU A 80 -7.04 1.04 -2.80
N TRP A 81 -8.08 0.23 -2.55
CA TRP A 81 -8.32 -1.01 -3.28
C TRP A 81 -8.69 -0.75 -4.73
N GLN A 82 -9.72 0.07 -4.96
CA GLN A 82 -10.24 0.38 -6.30
C GLN A 82 -9.15 0.99 -7.19
N VAL A 83 -8.37 1.92 -6.65
CA VAL A 83 -7.23 2.53 -7.36
C VAL A 83 -6.18 1.47 -7.72
N SER A 84 -5.90 0.54 -6.80
CA SER A 84 -4.91 -0.52 -7.03
C SER A 84 -5.40 -1.53 -8.07
N VAL A 85 -6.67 -1.92 -8.04
CA VAL A 85 -7.28 -2.80 -9.05
C VAL A 85 -7.18 -2.17 -10.44
N ARG A 86 -7.59 -0.90 -10.58
CA ARG A 86 -7.51 -0.20 -11.86
C ARG A 86 -6.08 -0.18 -12.42
N ARG A 87 -5.09 0.13 -11.58
CA ARG A 87 -3.68 0.16 -12.02
C ARG A 87 -3.13 -1.20 -12.37
N ALA A 88 -3.47 -2.24 -11.61
CA ALA A 88 -3.09 -3.60 -11.96
C ALA A 88 -3.78 -4.05 -13.26
N ALA A 89 -5.01 -3.59 -13.52
CA ALA A 89 -5.70 -3.82 -14.77
C ALA A 89 -5.07 -3.07 -15.96
N GLU A 90 -4.31 -2.00 -15.74
CA GLU A 90 -3.55 -1.29 -16.77
C GLU A 90 -2.12 -1.85 -16.97
N GLU A 91 -1.68 -2.78 -16.13
CA GLU A 91 -0.32 -3.35 -16.19
C GLU A 91 -0.16 -4.25 -17.42
N HIS A 92 0.82 -3.95 -18.26
CA HIS A 92 1.02 -4.63 -19.54
C HIS A 92 1.42 -6.09 -19.36
N ASP A 93 2.28 -6.37 -18.39
CA ASP A 93 2.86 -7.71 -18.22
C ASP A 93 2.00 -8.64 -17.35
N TRP A 94 0.85 -8.17 -16.84
CA TRP A 94 -0.02 -8.92 -15.93
C TRP A 94 -0.34 -10.33 -16.41
N ASP A 95 -0.71 -10.49 -17.69
CA ASP A 95 -1.13 -11.78 -18.26
C ASP A 95 0.04 -12.75 -18.44
N HIS A 96 1.27 -12.24 -18.49
CA HIS A 96 2.50 -13.03 -18.62
C HIS A 96 3.10 -13.42 -17.27
N TRP A 97 2.70 -12.75 -16.20
CA TRP A 97 3.17 -13.07 -14.85
C TRP A 97 2.61 -14.38 -14.32
N SER A 98 3.46 -15.08 -13.60
CA SER A 98 3.06 -16.18 -12.71
C SER A 98 2.16 -15.67 -11.58
N GLU A 99 1.48 -16.60 -10.92
CA GLU A 99 0.67 -16.29 -9.75
C GLU A 99 1.50 -15.59 -8.65
N ASP A 100 2.69 -16.10 -8.36
CA ASP A 100 3.60 -15.52 -7.36
C ASP A 100 4.00 -14.07 -7.69
N GLU A 101 4.23 -13.77 -8.96
CA GLU A 101 4.55 -12.42 -9.42
C GLU A 101 3.36 -11.46 -9.25
N ARG A 102 2.14 -11.90 -9.59
CA ARG A 102 0.90 -11.12 -9.37
C ARG A 102 0.65 -10.88 -7.88
N ILE A 103 0.86 -11.89 -7.04
CA ILE A 103 0.75 -11.77 -5.58
C ILE A 103 1.77 -10.75 -5.05
N SER A 104 3.03 -10.85 -5.49
CA SER A 104 4.09 -9.91 -5.10
C SER A 104 3.77 -8.48 -5.51
N TYR A 105 3.24 -8.30 -6.73
CA TYR A 105 2.82 -7.00 -7.24
C TYR A 105 1.63 -6.43 -6.45
N ALA A 106 0.60 -7.24 -6.20
CA ALA A 106 -0.57 -6.84 -5.40
C ALA A 106 -0.16 -6.36 -3.99
N ARG A 107 0.73 -7.10 -3.32
CA ARG A 107 1.29 -6.70 -2.01
C ARG A 107 2.06 -5.39 -2.08
N THR A 108 2.76 -5.13 -3.18
CA THR A 108 3.53 -3.89 -3.39
C THR A 108 2.60 -2.69 -3.65
N LEU A 109 1.57 -2.88 -4.47
CA LEU A 109 0.57 -1.84 -4.75
C LEU A 109 -0.18 -1.44 -3.48
N LEU A 110 -0.68 -2.43 -2.75
CA LEU A 110 -1.53 -2.24 -1.56
C LEU A 110 -0.73 -2.04 -0.27
N SER A 111 0.60 -1.98 -0.30
CA SER A 111 1.37 -1.57 0.88
C SER A 111 0.93 -0.16 1.33
N PRO A 112 0.66 0.04 2.63
CA PRO A 112 1.13 -0.74 3.77
C PRO A 112 0.04 -1.64 4.38
N PHE A 113 -1.06 -1.87 3.67
CA PHE A 113 -2.20 -2.58 4.21
C PHE A 113 -1.92 -4.09 4.37
N ILE A 114 -2.56 -4.69 5.36
CA ILE A 114 -2.44 -6.11 5.63
C ILE A 114 -3.45 -6.85 4.75
N LEU A 115 -2.93 -7.69 3.86
CA LEU A 115 -3.72 -8.54 2.98
C LEU A 115 -3.70 -9.98 3.49
N ALA A 116 -4.88 -10.48 3.86
CA ALA A 116 -5.12 -11.90 4.03
C ALA A 116 -5.15 -12.60 2.66
N GLN A 117 -4.93 -13.90 2.65
CA GLN A 117 -4.77 -14.67 1.42
C GLN A 117 -6.01 -14.64 0.53
N ASP A 118 -7.19 -14.71 1.14
CA ASP A 118 -8.50 -14.57 0.48
C ASP A 118 -8.68 -13.21 -0.22
N LEU A 119 -8.20 -12.12 0.41
CA LEU A 119 -8.20 -10.80 -0.22
C LEU A 119 -7.23 -10.73 -1.40
N ILE A 120 -6.09 -11.42 -1.35
CA ILE A 120 -5.15 -11.42 -2.49
C ILE A 120 -5.78 -12.14 -3.69
N GLU A 121 -6.41 -13.28 -3.45
CA GLU A 121 -7.13 -14.04 -4.49
C GLU A 121 -8.25 -13.21 -5.11
N LEU A 122 -9.07 -12.56 -4.27
CA LEU A 122 -10.12 -11.65 -4.73
C LEU A 122 -9.56 -10.49 -5.56
N PHE A 123 -8.44 -9.89 -5.13
CA PHE A 123 -7.81 -8.80 -5.87
C PHE A 123 -7.39 -9.26 -7.27
N ILE A 124 -6.76 -10.43 -7.39
CA ILE A 124 -6.31 -10.98 -8.68
C ILE A 124 -7.50 -11.29 -9.60
N GLU A 125 -8.60 -11.83 -9.04
CA GLU A 125 -9.85 -12.08 -9.77
C GLU A 125 -10.48 -10.78 -10.29
N GLU A 126 -10.57 -9.75 -9.46
CA GLU A 126 -11.12 -8.45 -9.85
C GLU A 126 -10.29 -7.78 -10.94
N VAL A 127 -8.95 -7.83 -10.84
CA VAL A 127 -8.06 -7.31 -11.88
C VAL A 127 -8.29 -8.03 -13.21
N SER A 128 -8.36 -9.36 -13.18
CA SER A 128 -8.60 -10.17 -14.37
C SER A 128 -9.96 -9.83 -15.01
N THR A 129 -10.99 -9.61 -14.19
CA THR A 129 -12.34 -9.22 -14.66
C THR A 129 -12.36 -7.81 -15.26
N ALA A 130 -11.69 -6.84 -14.61
CA ALA A 130 -11.64 -5.46 -15.07
C ALA A 130 -10.99 -5.34 -16.46
N ARG A 131 -9.94 -6.12 -16.72
CA ARG A 131 -9.24 -6.17 -18.01
C ARG A 131 -10.13 -6.66 -19.17
N HIS A 132 -11.08 -7.55 -18.89
CA HIS A 132 -11.98 -8.10 -19.91
C HIS A 132 -13.26 -7.26 -20.13
N THR A 133 -13.48 -6.22 -19.33
CA THR A 133 -14.69 -5.38 -19.44
C THR A 133 -14.49 -4.18 -20.38
N GLU A 134 -13.25 -3.93 -20.82
CA GLU A 134 -12.89 -2.83 -21.73
C GLU A 134 -12.72 -3.24 -23.21
N GLU A 135 -13.02 -4.51 -23.56
CA GLU A 135 -13.15 -5.02 -24.94
C GLU A 135 -14.62 -5.03 -25.42
#